data_AF-A0A9E0EA23-F1
#
_entry.id   AF-A0A9E0EA23-F1
#
_cell.length_a   1.000
_cell.length_b   1.000
_cell.length_c   1.000
_cell.angle_alpha   90.00
_cell.angle_beta   90.00
_cell.angle_gamma   90.00
#
_symmetry.space_group_name_H-M   'P 1'
#
loop_
_entity.id
_entity.type
_entity.pdbx_description
1 polymer ?
#
loop_
_entity_poly.entity_id
_entity_poly.type
_entity_poly.pdbx_seq_one_letter_code
_entity_poly.pdbx_strand_id
1 'polypeptide(L)'
;MNDLSNPFFQDDKQEPDGIETGKRLIRLSSDQGSSLTERIANQFYRLTWRTPLHNMRLKGKYPLKLLAVPQDKVAGDARAGKAIRAGHFLFRGQKMPLADMDFATPMAAPQAEYLHGFRWLRDLATNTTREQGAPIAEAITRRWLSAHAEKPSEPAWAPENAGWRLIFWAAYAPYILSSNDLIYRSLVLTSFARTARHLDRSADKAPIGLPRLVGWGGIVAAGLLLPGGAPRRAFAEAGLKRALESALYSDGGIVSRSPTDLLRTVDLLGLLNTAYDAVREETPSFITETLARTVAALLGITHGDGGLASWQGAGATEAAQVERVVQASGVRTRPLRQARDWGYQRIAAGATILLVDAAPPPATRMAGAGCASTGAFELSDGPDRLIVSCGGADLAGALIPEDLAQGLRTTAAHSTLILDERNSTAILPDGTLGRGVTEVELHRQELENGSRIEISHDGYVRRLGYMHRRLLLLSNDGKDVRGEDMLLPAQRRRKPAAVPFVLRFHLAPHVDASLTADEQGALLRIDMAALWQFRCGAGKLSIEDSLWVDGEGRPHASKQLVVSAMAEPGGNSLGWLLKRVG
;
A
#
# COMPACT_ATOMS: atom_id res chain seq x y z
N MET A 1 21.12 -19.29 55.87
CA MET A 1 21.62 -18.04 55.26
C MET A 1 21.46 -18.22 53.76
N ASN A 2 20.63 -17.36 53.18
CA ASN A 2 19.84 -17.65 51.98
C ASN A 2 20.66 -17.64 50.69
N ASP A 3 20.32 -18.64 49.88
CA ASP A 3 20.51 -18.76 48.44
C ASP A 3 19.54 -17.81 47.71
N LEU A 4 20.05 -16.98 46.80
CA LEU A 4 19.26 -16.20 45.84
C LEU A 4 20.06 -16.07 44.54
N SER A 5 20.13 -17.17 43.79
CA SER A 5 20.33 -17.14 42.34
C SER A 5 19.10 -16.47 41.70
N ASN A 6 19.29 -15.28 41.12
CA ASN A 6 18.26 -14.55 40.39
C ASN A 6 18.27 -15.01 38.92
N PRO A 7 17.21 -15.64 38.38
CA PRO A 7 17.23 -16.25 37.06
C PRO A 7 16.87 -15.29 35.89
N PHE A 8 16.91 -13.97 36.08
CA PHE A 8 16.33 -13.02 35.12
C PHE A 8 17.31 -12.17 34.29
N PHE A 9 18.58 -12.55 34.19
CA PHE A 9 19.50 -11.91 33.26
C PHE A 9 20.17 -12.97 32.37
N GLN A 10 19.43 -13.45 31.38
CA GLN A 10 20.04 -13.89 30.13
C GLN A 10 20.33 -12.64 29.31
N ASP A 11 21.63 -12.40 29.10
CA ASP A 11 22.17 -11.36 28.25
C ASP A 11 21.93 -11.77 26.79
N ASP A 12 20.69 -11.63 26.32
CA ASP A 12 20.32 -11.83 24.91
C ASP A 12 20.87 -10.65 24.11
N LYS A 13 22.13 -10.75 23.70
CA LYS A 13 22.63 -10.03 22.54
C LYS A 13 21.92 -10.58 21.30
N GLN A 14 20.68 -10.14 21.08
CA GLN A 14 20.03 -10.29 19.79
C GLN A 14 20.86 -9.52 18.74
N GLU A 15 21.52 -10.27 17.86
CA GLU A 15 22.03 -9.69 16.62
C GLU A 15 20.85 -9.03 15.88
N PRO A 16 20.96 -7.77 15.44
CA PRO A 16 19.84 -7.01 14.88
C PRO A 16 19.29 -7.56 13.55
N ASP A 17 19.85 -8.66 13.03
CA ASP A 17 19.51 -9.32 11.77
C ASP A 17 19.16 -10.82 11.92
N GLY A 18 18.98 -11.33 13.14
CA GLY A 18 18.59 -12.73 13.38
C GLY A 18 17.17 -13.03 12.90
N ILE A 19 17.03 -14.03 12.01
CA ILE A 19 15.72 -14.56 11.60
C ILE A 19 15.25 -15.53 12.69
N GLU A 20 14.15 -15.22 13.38
CA GLU A 20 13.56 -16.14 14.35
C GLU A 20 12.98 -17.36 13.62
N THR A 21 13.59 -18.52 13.85
CA THR A 21 13.07 -19.81 13.39
C THR A 21 11.90 -20.24 14.28
N GLY A 22 10.78 -20.63 13.68
CA GLY A 22 9.65 -21.13 14.45
C GLY A 22 8.31 -21.07 13.75
N LYS A 23 7.33 -21.78 14.32
CA LYS A 23 5.93 -21.77 13.88
C LYS A 23 5.21 -20.57 14.49
N ARG A 24 4.47 -19.84 13.67
CA ARG A 24 3.65 -18.69 14.07
C ARG A 24 2.24 -18.85 13.53
N LEU A 25 1.25 -18.55 14.37
CA LEU A 25 -0.14 -18.44 13.96
C LEU A 25 -0.51 -16.95 13.89
N ILE A 26 -0.82 -16.48 12.69
CA ILE A 26 -1.34 -15.12 12.45
C ILE A 26 -2.84 -15.24 12.29
N ARG A 27 -3.58 -14.55 13.16
CA ARG A 27 -5.04 -14.50 13.10
C ARG A 27 -5.49 -13.15 12.58
N LEU A 28 -6.57 -13.15 11.82
CA LEU A 28 -7.27 -11.92 11.49
C LEU A 28 -7.72 -11.27 12.81
N SER A 29 -7.23 -10.07 13.10
CA SER A 29 -7.68 -9.30 14.26
C SER A 29 -9.18 -9.06 14.17
N SER A 30 -9.92 -9.19 15.27
CA SER A 30 -11.36 -8.89 15.32
C SER A 30 -11.62 -7.48 14.76
N ASP A 31 -12.63 -7.37 13.89
CA ASP A 31 -12.98 -6.20 13.05
C ASP A 31 -12.83 -4.86 13.81
N GLN A 32 -11.64 -4.24 13.71
CA GLN A 32 -11.37 -2.89 14.24
C GLN A 32 -11.85 -1.80 13.26
N GLY A 33 -12.52 -2.19 12.18
CA GLY A 33 -13.18 -1.25 11.29
C GLY A 33 -14.32 -0.51 11.99
N SER A 34 -14.62 0.72 11.55
CA SER A 34 -15.70 1.50 12.14
C SER A 34 -17.00 0.69 12.19
N SER A 35 -17.64 0.66 13.36
CA SER A 35 -18.90 -0.06 13.55
C SER A 35 -20.03 0.56 12.71
N LEU A 36 -21.13 -0.18 12.48
CA LEU A 36 -22.28 0.35 11.74
C LEU A 36 -22.84 1.62 12.40
N THR A 37 -22.89 1.65 13.73
CA THR A 37 -23.34 2.81 14.52
C THR A 37 -22.39 4.00 14.35
N GLU A 38 -21.08 3.79 14.37
CA GLU A 38 -20.09 4.83 14.08
C GLU A 38 -20.21 5.37 12.65
N ARG A 39 -20.49 4.51 11.66
CA ARG A 39 -20.70 4.96 10.27
C ARG A 39 -21.92 5.84 10.14
N ILE A 40 -23.03 5.43 10.76
CA ILE A 40 -24.27 6.22 10.79
C ILE A 40 -24.00 7.55 11.50
N ALA A 41 -23.34 7.53 12.66
CA ALA A 41 -22.95 8.74 13.38
C ALA A 41 -22.03 9.65 12.56
N ASN A 42 -21.07 9.08 11.81
CA ASN A 42 -20.18 9.82 10.92
C ASN A 42 -20.93 10.39 9.71
N GLN A 43 -21.92 9.68 9.17
CA GLN A 43 -22.78 10.18 8.11
C GLN A 43 -23.63 11.36 8.61
N PHE A 44 -24.23 11.25 9.81
CA PHE A 44 -24.91 12.38 10.45
C PHE A 44 -23.96 13.54 10.71
N TYR A 45 -22.74 13.28 11.18
CA TYR A 45 -21.72 14.30 11.37
C TYR A 45 -21.37 15.01 10.06
N ARG A 46 -21.24 14.30 8.93
CA ARG A 46 -21.04 14.90 7.61
C ARG A 46 -22.19 15.80 7.20
N LEU A 47 -23.43 15.43 7.51
CA LEU A 47 -24.59 16.30 7.26
C LEU A 47 -24.52 17.60 8.07
N THR A 48 -23.92 17.57 9.27
CA THR A 48 -23.73 18.79 10.07
C THR A 48 -22.78 19.81 9.41
N TRP A 49 -21.91 19.40 8.48
CA TRP A 49 -20.95 20.31 7.83
C TRP A 49 -21.64 21.43 7.05
N ARG A 50 -22.86 21.18 6.57
CA ARG A 50 -23.69 22.13 5.83
C ARG A 50 -24.41 23.15 6.73
N THR A 51 -24.32 22.99 8.06
CA THR A 51 -25.05 23.83 9.01
C THR A 51 -24.30 25.11 9.37
N PRO A 52 -25.01 26.21 9.68
CA PRO A 52 -24.40 27.44 10.19
C PRO A 52 -23.55 27.22 11.46
N LEU A 53 -23.96 26.26 12.30
CA LEU A 53 -23.25 25.89 13.54
C LEU A 53 -21.85 25.35 13.25
N HIS A 54 -21.69 24.51 12.22
CA HIS A 54 -20.38 24.03 11.81
C HIS A 54 -19.51 25.19 11.31
N ASN A 55 -20.07 26.08 10.47
CA ASN A 55 -19.37 27.27 9.99
C ASN A 55 -18.94 28.21 11.12
N MET A 56 -19.77 28.40 12.16
CA MET A 56 -19.38 29.17 13.35
C MET A 56 -18.19 28.54 14.08
N ARG A 57 -18.15 27.21 14.19
CA ARG A 57 -17.03 26.46 14.78
C ARG A 57 -15.75 26.49 13.94
N LEU A 58 -15.85 26.93 12.68
CA LEU A 58 -14.73 27.25 11.80
C LEU A 58 -14.44 28.75 11.74
N LYS A 59 -14.92 29.56 12.70
CA LYS A 59 -14.40 30.91 12.92
C LYS A 59 -13.26 30.87 13.94
N GLY A 60 -12.32 31.81 13.84
CA GLY A 60 -11.18 31.92 14.73
C GLY A 60 -10.21 32.99 14.24
N LYS A 61 -9.06 33.12 14.90
CA LYS A 61 -8.00 34.06 14.46
C LYS A 61 -7.59 33.74 13.02
N TYR A 62 -7.45 34.79 12.21
CA TYR A 62 -7.01 34.71 10.83
C TYR A 62 -5.50 34.92 10.78
N PRO A 63 -4.72 33.97 10.25
CA PRO A 63 -3.28 34.12 10.14
C PRO A 63 -2.93 35.13 9.03
N LEU A 64 -1.95 36.00 9.29
CA LEU A 64 -1.42 36.94 8.30
C LEU A 64 -0.32 36.34 7.42
N LYS A 65 0.33 35.27 7.91
CA LYS A 65 1.40 34.53 7.24
C LYS A 65 1.54 33.13 7.82
N LEU A 66 2.22 32.25 7.08
CA LEU A 66 2.82 31.03 7.64
C LEU A 66 4.13 31.39 8.34
N LEU A 67 4.51 30.63 9.37
CA LEU A 67 5.75 30.84 10.12
C LEU A 67 6.99 30.40 9.36
N ALA A 68 6.86 29.34 8.56
CA ALA A 68 7.90 28.80 7.70
C ALA A 68 7.29 28.10 6.48
N VAL A 69 8.15 27.69 5.54
CA VAL A 69 7.78 26.90 4.35
C VAL A 69 8.63 25.61 4.38
N PRO A 70 8.04 24.44 4.67
CA PRO A 70 8.77 23.18 4.60
C PRO A 70 9.24 22.88 3.18
N GLN A 71 10.41 22.26 3.06
CA GLN A 71 10.90 21.78 1.77
C GLN A 71 10.40 20.36 1.52
N ASP A 72 9.64 20.18 0.46
CA ASP A 72 9.34 18.84 -0.04
C ASP A 72 10.56 18.26 -0.76
N LYS A 73 11.14 17.20 -0.19
CA LYS A 73 12.34 16.54 -0.73
C LYS A 73 11.99 15.48 -1.79
N VAL A 74 10.71 15.15 -1.96
CA VAL A 74 10.25 14.18 -2.96
C VAL A 74 9.91 14.92 -4.25
N ALA A 75 10.61 14.60 -5.34
CA ALA A 75 10.22 15.08 -6.66
C ALA A 75 8.93 14.37 -7.14
N GLY A 76 8.04 15.14 -7.76
CA GLY A 76 6.79 14.66 -8.37
C GLY A 76 6.99 14.06 -9.75
N ASP A 77 5.89 13.78 -10.45
CA ASP A 77 5.91 13.32 -11.82
C ASP A 77 6.18 14.48 -12.79
N ALA A 78 7.36 14.41 -13.40
CA ALA A 78 7.82 15.29 -14.47
C ALA A 78 6.84 15.41 -15.66
N ARG A 79 6.16 14.31 -16.03
CA ARG A 79 5.20 14.26 -17.14
C ARG A 79 3.91 14.98 -16.75
N ALA A 80 3.36 14.69 -15.57
CA ALA A 80 2.21 15.40 -15.03
C ALA A 80 2.47 16.91 -14.88
N GLY A 81 3.66 17.32 -14.41
CA GLY A 81 4.04 18.74 -14.33
C GLY A 81 4.01 19.46 -15.68
N LYS A 82 4.55 18.82 -16.73
CA LYS A 82 4.50 19.35 -18.11
C LYS A 82 3.06 19.42 -18.63
N ALA A 83 2.23 18.41 -18.33
CA ALA A 83 0.83 18.40 -18.72
C ALA A 83 0.04 19.57 -18.09
N ILE A 84 0.27 19.85 -16.79
CA ILE A 84 -0.39 20.97 -16.09
C ILE A 84 -0.05 22.30 -16.76
N ARG A 85 1.22 22.51 -17.14
CA ARG A 85 1.63 23.69 -17.93
C ARG A 85 0.97 23.76 -19.30
N ALA A 86 0.70 22.60 -19.91
CA ALA A 86 -0.02 22.48 -21.17
C ALA A 86 -1.57 22.55 -20.99
N GLY A 87 -2.06 22.95 -19.82
CA GLY A 87 -3.49 23.22 -19.62
C GLY A 87 -4.34 22.01 -19.27
N HIS A 88 -3.76 20.89 -18.82
CA HIS A 88 -4.53 19.72 -18.36
C HIS A 88 -3.82 18.97 -17.23
N PHE A 89 -4.58 18.35 -16.32
CA PHE A 89 -4.00 17.34 -15.44
C PHE A 89 -3.77 16.04 -16.22
N LEU A 90 -2.68 15.35 -15.90
CA LEU A 90 -2.42 13.99 -16.32
C LEU A 90 -2.28 13.14 -15.06
N PHE A 91 -3.22 12.22 -14.83
CA PHE A 91 -3.21 11.36 -13.64
C PHE A 91 -3.72 9.96 -14.00
N ARG A 92 -2.91 8.92 -13.74
CA ARG A 92 -3.22 7.52 -14.07
C ARG A 92 -3.71 7.33 -15.52
N GLY A 93 -2.99 7.96 -16.45
CA GLY A 93 -3.32 7.97 -17.88
C GLY A 93 -4.51 8.85 -18.30
N GLN A 94 -5.28 9.39 -17.35
CA GLN A 94 -6.41 10.27 -17.65
C GLN A 94 -5.93 11.71 -17.89
N LYS A 95 -6.36 12.28 -19.02
CA LYS A 95 -6.19 13.71 -19.31
C LYS A 95 -7.45 14.47 -18.91
N MET A 96 -7.30 15.47 -18.05
CA MET A 96 -8.41 16.31 -17.59
C MET A 96 -8.11 17.78 -17.92
N PRO A 97 -8.72 18.37 -18.95
CA PRO A 97 -8.49 19.76 -19.32
C PRO A 97 -8.78 20.69 -18.15
N LEU A 98 -7.88 21.64 -17.90
CA LEU A 98 -8.08 22.64 -16.84
C LEU A 98 -9.31 23.49 -17.16
N ALA A 99 -9.53 23.86 -18.43
CA ALA A 99 -10.67 24.68 -18.83
C ALA A 99 -12.02 24.08 -18.37
N ASP A 100 -12.16 22.75 -18.46
CA ASP A 100 -13.40 22.03 -18.17
C ASP A 100 -13.58 21.68 -16.69
N MET A 101 -12.57 21.94 -15.85
CA MET A 101 -12.54 21.46 -14.47
C MET A 101 -13.51 22.22 -13.55
N ASP A 102 -14.63 21.60 -13.20
CA ASP A 102 -15.49 22.11 -12.13
C ASP A 102 -15.20 21.38 -10.81
N PHE A 103 -14.57 22.10 -9.86
CA PHE A 103 -14.30 21.56 -8.53
C PHE A 103 -15.56 21.33 -7.69
N ALA A 104 -16.70 21.97 -8.03
CA ALA A 104 -17.95 21.74 -7.33
C ALA A 104 -18.62 20.41 -7.71
N THR A 105 -18.26 19.85 -8.87
CA THR A 105 -18.75 18.56 -9.33
C THR A 105 -18.13 17.43 -8.49
N PRO A 106 -18.93 16.49 -7.94
CA PRO A 106 -18.41 15.37 -7.16
C PRO A 106 -17.43 14.51 -7.95
N MET A 107 -16.25 14.27 -7.37
CA MET A 107 -15.21 13.40 -7.93
C MET A 107 -15.08 12.13 -7.09
N ALA A 108 -14.80 10.99 -7.71
CA ALA A 108 -14.51 9.76 -6.99
C ALA A 108 -13.01 9.65 -6.68
N ALA A 109 -12.64 8.87 -5.66
CA ALA A 109 -11.27 8.38 -5.56
C ALA A 109 -10.96 7.52 -6.80
N PRO A 110 -9.73 7.57 -7.34
CA PRO A 110 -8.53 8.25 -6.83
C PRO A 110 -8.38 9.73 -7.25
N GLN A 111 -9.18 10.21 -8.21
CA GLN A 111 -9.08 11.56 -8.78
C GLN A 111 -9.28 12.65 -7.70
N ALA A 112 -10.28 12.45 -6.84
CA ALA A 112 -10.59 13.34 -5.73
C ALA A 112 -9.39 13.53 -4.79
N GLU A 113 -8.61 12.48 -4.54
CA GLU A 113 -7.43 12.56 -3.66
C GLU A 113 -6.30 13.38 -4.26
N TYR A 114 -6.03 13.17 -5.56
CA TYR A 114 -4.99 13.90 -6.28
C TYR A 114 -5.32 15.40 -6.37
N LEU A 115 -6.57 15.72 -6.72
CA LEU A 115 -7.02 17.09 -6.98
C LEU A 115 -7.30 17.87 -5.69
N HIS A 116 -8.14 17.35 -4.79
CA HIS A 116 -8.51 18.07 -3.56
C HIS A 116 -7.44 18.00 -2.45
N GLY A 117 -6.52 17.05 -2.54
CA GLY A 117 -5.31 16.98 -1.71
C GLY A 117 -4.16 17.87 -2.20
N PHE A 118 -4.29 18.49 -3.38
CA PHE A 118 -3.27 19.37 -3.99
C PHE A 118 -1.91 18.70 -4.26
N ARG A 119 -1.89 17.37 -4.41
CA ARG A 119 -0.67 16.60 -4.74
C ARG A 119 -0.03 17.07 -6.06
N TRP A 120 -0.85 17.53 -6.99
CA TRP A 120 -0.41 18.10 -8.28
C TRP A 120 0.52 19.32 -8.16
N LEU A 121 0.57 20.01 -7.00
CA LEU A 121 1.54 21.09 -6.78
C LEU A 121 2.99 20.57 -6.84
N ARG A 122 3.23 19.36 -6.32
CA ARG A 122 4.53 18.69 -6.39
C ARG A 122 4.92 18.39 -7.84
N ASP A 123 4.00 17.87 -8.63
CA ASP A 123 4.24 17.57 -10.04
C ASP A 123 4.54 18.85 -10.82
N LEU A 124 3.73 19.91 -10.62
CA LEU A 124 3.95 21.21 -11.24
C LEU A 124 5.34 21.76 -10.90
N ALA A 125 5.74 21.71 -9.63
CA ALA A 125 7.01 22.27 -9.17
C ALA A 125 8.25 21.47 -9.61
N THR A 126 8.10 20.21 -10.01
CA THR A 126 9.22 19.34 -10.37
C THR A 126 10.04 19.87 -11.55
N ASN A 127 9.37 20.45 -12.56
CA ASN A 127 10.00 20.92 -13.80
C ASN A 127 9.60 22.35 -14.19
N THR A 128 9.15 23.13 -13.21
CA THR A 128 8.66 24.49 -13.44
C THR A 128 9.28 25.40 -12.42
N THR A 129 9.76 26.58 -12.82
CA THR A 129 10.21 27.57 -11.84
C THR A 129 9.01 28.22 -11.18
N ARG A 130 9.22 28.86 -10.02
CA ARG A 130 8.16 29.57 -9.30
C ARG A 130 7.49 30.63 -10.18
N GLU A 131 8.28 31.37 -10.96
CA GLU A 131 7.80 32.46 -11.82
C GLU A 131 6.82 31.94 -12.89
N GLN A 132 7.09 30.75 -13.42
CA GLN A 132 6.24 30.12 -14.44
C GLN A 132 5.04 29.38 -13.84
N GLY A 133 5.23 28.73 -12.69
CA GLY A 133 4.21 27.86 -12.09
C GLY A 133 3.23 28.57 -11.18
N ALA A 134 3.62 29.67 -10.52
CA ALA A 134 2.75 30.40 -9.60
C ALA A 134 1.46 30.91 -10.25
N PRO A 135 1.46 31.50 -11.47
CA PRO A 135 0.22 31.92 -12.14
C PRO A 135 -0.75 30.75 -12.38
N ILE A 136 -0.23 29.58 -12.76
CA ILE A 136 -1.02 28.37 -13.01
C ILE A 136 -1.61 27.84 -11.70
N ALA A 137 -0.77 27.70 -10.67
CA ALA A 137 -1.18 27.23 -9.36
C ALA A 137 -2.22 28.15 -8.71
N GLU A 138 -2.04 29.47 -8.82
CA GLU A 138 -2.99 30.48 -8.36
C GLU A 138 -4.34 30.36 -9.06
N ALA A 139 -4.36 30.26 -10.40
CA ALA A 139 -5.60 30.14 -11.16
C ALA A 139 -6.41 28.89 -10.75
N ILE A 140 -5.74 27.74 -10.58
CA ILE A 140 -6.37 26.50 -10.12
C ILE A 140 -6.86 26.64 -8.67
N THR A 141 -6.03 27.21 -7.79
CA THR A 141 -6.36 27.39 -6.37
C THR A 141 -7.56 28.32 -6.17
N ARG A 142 -7.66 29.41 -6.95
CA ARG A 142 -8.82 30.31 -6.93
C ARG A 142 -10.12 29.57 -7.23
N ARG A 143 -10.13 28.73 -8.26
CA ARG A 143 -11.32 27.94 -8.64
C ARG A 143 -11.71 26.95 -7.53
N TRP A 144 -10.73 26.28 -6.93
CA TRP A 144 -10.98 25.39 -5.79
C TRP A 144 -11.54 26.16 -4.58
N LEU A 145 -10.98 27.35 -4.28
CA LEU A 145 -11.47 28.20 -3.20
C LEU A 145 -12.90 28.69 -3.45
N SER A 146 -13.24 29.08 -4.68
CA SER A 146 -14.60 29.45 -5.06
C SER A 146 -15.60 28.31 -4.81
N ALA A 147 -15.20 27.06 -5.03
CA ALA A 147 -16.05 25.90 -4.77
C ALA A 147 -16.15 25.52 -3.28
N HIS A 148 -15.04 25.63 -2.52
CA HIS A 148 -14.93 24.95 -1.22
C HIS A 148 -14.50 25.80 -0.02
N ALA A 149 -14.09 27.06 -0.19
CA ALA A 149 -13.56 27.86 0.92
C ALA A 149 -14.63 28.15 1.99
N GLU A 150 -15.86 28.43 1.57
CA GLU A 150 -16.97 28.79 2.46
C GLU A 150 -17.72 27.58 3.01
N LYS A 151 -17.96 26.56 2.18
CA LYS A 151 -18.84 25.42 2.48
C LYS A 151 -18.06 24.10 2.45
N PRO A 152 -17.68 23.56 3.62
CA PRO A 152 -17.10 22.23 3.72
C PRO A 152 -18.01 21.16 3.10
N SER A 153 -17.43 20.30 2.27
CA SER A 153 -18.14 19.28 1.51
C SER A 153 -17.24 18.10 1.20
N GLU A 154 -17.80 16.89 1.21
CA GLU A 154 -17.15 15.69 0.69
C GLU A 154 -17.12 15.72 -0.85
N PRO A 155 -16.08 15.15 -1.49
CA PRO A 155 -14.89 14.55 -0.87
C PRO A 155 -13.78 15.57 -0.51
N ALA A 156 -13.91 16.85 -0.88
CA ALA A 156 -12.83 17.83 -0.74
C ALA A 156 -12.37 18.07 0.71
N TRP A 157 -13.27 17.93 1.67
CA TRP A 157 -13.02 18.09 3.11
C TRP A 157 -12.90 16.74 3.85
N ALA A 158 -12.85 15.61 3.14
CA ALA A 158 -12.47 14.33 3.74
C ALA A 158 -11.16 14.50 4.54
N PRO A 159 -11.01 13.88 5.72
CA PRO A 159 -9.82 14.08 6.55
C PRO A 159 -8.49 13.86 5.82
N GLU A 160 -8.41 12.85 4.95
CA GLU A 160 -7.21 12.61 4.13
C GLU A 160 -6.94 13.77 3.16
N ASN A 161 -7.93 14.15 2.35
CA ASN A 161 -7.78 15.23 1.37
C ASN A 161 -7.45 16.56 2.05
N ALA A 162 -8.09 16.85 3.17
CA ALA A 162 -7.82 18.02 3.98
C ALA A 162 -6.41 17.99 4.59
N GLY A 163 -5.95 16.84 5.09
CA GLY A 163 -4.62 16.69 5.68
C GLY A 163 -3.52 16.85 4.63
N TRP A 164 -3.62 16.17 3.49
CA TRP A 164 -2.68 16.37 2.37
C TRP A 164 -2.69 17.80 1.88
N ARG A 165 -3.86 18.42 1.73
CA ARG A 165 -3.96 19.82 1.29
C ARG A 165 -3.19 20.75 2.22
N LEU A 166 -3.27 20.58 3.54
CA LEU A 166 -2.50 21.41 4.47
C LEU A 166 -0.98 21.23 4.28
N ILE A 167 -0.53 19.99 4.09
CA ILE A 167 0.88 19.68 3.89
C ILE A 167 1.38 20.26 2.56
N PHE A 168 0.67 20.03 1.45
CA PHE A 168 1.06 20.54 0.14
C PHE A 168 0.90 22.06 0.02
N TRP A 169 -0.12 22.67 0.64
CA TRP A 169 -0.23 24.13 0.68
C TRP A 169 0.89 24.77 1.48
N ALA A 170 1.35 24.11 2.54
CA ALA A 170 2.51 24.57 3.30
C ALA A 170 3.80 24.49 2.47
N ALA A 171 4.11 23.32 1.92
CA ALA A 171 5.36 23.09 1.17
C ALA A 171 5.43 23.93 -0.11
N TYR A 172 4.29 24.12 -0.78
CA TYR A 172 4.19 24.87 -2.03
C TYR A 172 3.55 26.25 -1.84
N ALA A 173 3.59 26.79 -0.61
CA ALA A 173 3.20 28.17 -0.32
C ALA A 173 3.81 29.20 -1.29
N PRO A 174 5.09 29.08 -1.73
CA PRO A 174 5.65 29.98 -2.74
C PRO A 174 4.93 29.94 -4.09
N TYR A 175 4.24 28.86 -4.45
CA TYR A 175 3.46 28.80 -5.70
C TYR A 175 2.08 29.44 -5.52
N ILE A 176 1.44 29.29 -4.36
CA ILE A 176 0.04 29.70 -4.16
C ILE A 176 -0.13 31.01 -3.39
N LEU A 177 0.91 31.56 -2.74
CA LEU A 177 0.87 32.81 -1.96
C LEU A 177 1.71 33.96 -2.56
N SER A 178 2.24 33.79 -3.78
CA SER A 178 3.05 34.82 -4.45
C SER A 178 2.27 35.98 -5.07
N SER A 179 0.94 35.89 -5.12
CA SER A 179 0.08 36.91 -5.71
C SER A 179 0.24 38.28 -5.06
N ASN A 180 0.12 39.35 -5.84
CA ASN A 180 -0.04 40.71 -5.30
C ASN A 180 -1.47 40.99 -4.81
N ASP A 181 -2.43 40.10 -5.12
CA ASP A 181 -3.80 40.18 -4.62
C ASP A 181 -3.87 39.78 -3.13
N LEU A 182 -4.01 40.79 -2.27
CA LEU A 182 -4.11 40.63 -0.81
C LEU A 182 -5.40 39.90 -0.40
N ILE A 183 -6.49 40.04 -1.15
CA ILE A 183 -7.77 39.38 -0.85
C ILE A 183 -7.60 37.88 -1.06
N TYR A 184 -7.03 37.47 -2.18
CA TYR A 184 -6.73 36.08 -2.46
C TYR A 184 -5.76 35.47 -1.44
N ARG A 185 -4.65 36.15 -1.12
CA ARG A 185 -3.71 35.66 -0.10
C ARG A 185 -4.38 35.47 1.25
N SER A 186 -5.21 36.43 1.66
CA SER A 186 -6.00 36.32 2.89
C SER A 186 -6.97 35.14 2.85
N LEU A 187 -7.61 34.90 1.69
CA LEU A 187 -8.53 33.77 1.50
C LEU A 187 -7.82 32.41 1.59
N VAL A 188 -6.65 32.26 0.96
CA VAL A 188 -5.83 31.03 1.06
C VAL A 188 -5.45 30.76 2.52
N LEU A 189 -4.89 31.74 3.22
CA LEU A 189 -4.47 31.62 4.62
C LEU A 189 -5.64 31.34 5.57
N THR A 190 -6.79 32.00 5.32
CA THR A 190 -8.03 31.76 6.05
C THR A 190 -8.55 30.34 5.81
N SER A 191 -8.52 29.87 4.57
CA SER A 191 -8.94 28.51 4.19
C SER A 191 -8.01 27.45 4.79
N PHE A 192 -6.70 27.71 4.87
CA PHE A 192 -5.73 26.86 5.56
C PHE A 192 -6.10 26.72 7.05
N ALA A 193 -6.31 27.84 7.76
CA ALA A 193 -6.70 27.82 9.18
C ALA A 193 -8.09 27.18 9.40
N ARG A 194 -9.03 27.36 8.48
CA ARG A 194 -10.35 26.71 8.50
C ARG A 194 -10.23 25.19 8.33
N THR A 195 -9.40 24.74 7.40
CA THR A 195 -9.12 23.32 7.17
C THR A 195 -8.50 22.68 8.41
N ALA A 196 -7.52 23.31 9.05
CA ALA A 196 -6.95 22.82 10.32
C ALA A 196 -8.02 22.69 11.42
N ARG A 197 -8.87 23.71 11.61
CA ARG A 197 -9.98 23.67 12.60
C ARG A 197 -11.06 22.64 12.29
N HIS A 198 -11.21 22.27 11.03
CA HIS A 198 -12.09 21.17 10.65
C HIS A 198 -11.47 19.82 11.03
N LEU A 199 -10.18 19.64 10.74
CA LEU A 199 -9.44 18.43 11.11
C LEU A 199 -9.35 18.22 12.62
N ASP A 200 -9.23 19.29 13.42
CA ASP A 200 -9.23 19.26 14.89
C ASP A 200 -10.39 18.41 15.48
N ARG A 201 -11.49 18.19 14.71
CA ARG A 201 -12.68 17.42 15.14
C ARG A 201 -13.05 16.24 14.23
N SER A 202 -12.35 16.05 13.13
CA SER A 202 -12.69 15.06 12.09
C SER A 202 -11.58 14.05 11.82
N ALA A 203 -10.33 14.31 12.22
CA ALA A 203 -9.22 13.39 12.00
C ALA A 203 -9.48 12.00 12.61
N ASP A 204 -9.90 11.92 13.88
CA ASP A 204 -10.25 10.65 14.54
C ASP A 204 -11.45 9.91 13.92
N LYS A 205 -12.27 10.61 13.11
CA LYS A 205 -13.41 10.01 12.41
C LYS A 205 -13.05 9.38 11.07
N ALA A 206 -11.83 9.63 10.60
CA ALA A 206 -11.32 8.96 9.42
C ALA A 206 -11.15 7.45 9.68
N PRO A 207 -11.28 6.61 8.65
CA PRO A 207 -10.91 5.20 8.74
C PRO A 207 -9.50 5.02 9.30
N ILE A 208 -9.30 3.96 10.11
CA ILE A 208 -7.96 3.57 10.58
C ILE A 208 -7.07 3.29 9.37
N GLY A 209 -5.79 3.66 9.45
CA GLY A 209 -4.83 3.56 8.36
C GLY A 209 -4.43 4.94 7.85
N LEU A 210 -4.00 5.00 6.58
CA LEU A 210 -3.49 6.20 5.95
C LEU A 210 -4.43 7.43 6.09
N PRO A 211 -5.77 7.33 5.90
CA PRO A 211 -6.64 8.51 5.96
C PRO A 211 -6.57 9.26 7.30
N ARG A 212 -6.53 8.50 8.41
CA ARG A 212 -6.41 9.05 9.77
C ARG A 212 -5.02 9.58 10.05
N LEU A 213 -3.97 8.88 9.62
CA LEU A 213 -2.59 9.35 9.75
C LEU A 213 -2.40 10.71 9.09
N VAL A 214 -2.88 10.85 7.85
CA VAL A 214 -2.79 12.09 7.07
C VAL A 214 -3.60 13.20 7.73
N GLY A 215 -4.81 12.90 8.21
CA GLY A 215 -5.64 13.85 8.93
C GLY A 215 -4.91 14.45 10.13
N TRP A 216 -4.30 13.62 10.98
CA TRP A 216 -3.51 14.08 12.12
C TRP A 216 -2.20 14.76 11.72
N GLY A 217 -1.50 14.25 10.71
CA GLY A 217 -0.29 14.86 10.18
C GLY A 217 -0.53 16.28 9.64
N GLY A 218 -1.66 16.50 8.96
CA GLY A 218 -2.07 17.85 8.55
C GLY A 218 -2.28 18.82 9.72
N ILE A 219 -2.81 18.33 10.86
CA ILE A 219 -2.96 19.14 12.07
C ILE A 219 -1.61 19.44 12.72
N VAL A 220 -0.68 18.47 12.77
CA VAL A 220 0.70 18.67 13.25
C VAL A 220 1.37 19.76 12.41
N ALA A 221 1.34 19.64 11.09
CA ALA A 221 1.89 20.64 10.17
C ALA A 221 1.25 22.03 10.39
N ALA A 222 -0.07 22.10 10.54
CA ALA A 222 -0.75 23.36 10.85
C ALA A 222 -0.40 23.93 12.24
N GLY A 223 -0.14 23.08 13.23
CA GLY A 223 0.32 23.48 14.57
C GLY A 223 1.73 24.05 14.56
N LEU A 224 2.61 23.53 13.72
CA LEU A 224 3.97 24.05 13.51
C LEU A 224 3.97 25.36 12.73
N LEU A 225 3.15 25.47 11.69
CA LEU A 225 3.30 26.52 10.67
C LEU A 225 2.36 27.72 10.85
N LEU A 226 1.36 27.64 11.73
CA LEU A 226 0.47 28.76 12.04
C LEU A 226 0.88 29.49 13.32
N PRO A 227 0.77 30.84 13.36
CA PRO A 227 1.00 31.61 14.58
C PRO A 227 0.12 31.15 15.75
N GLY A 228 0.74 30.96 16.92
CA GLY A 228 0.05 30.49 18.13
C GLY A 228 -0.41 29.03 18.07
N GLY A 229 0.19 28.22 17.18
CA GLY A 229 -0.17 26.82 16.96
C GLY A 229 0.33 25.82 18.00
N ALA A 230 1.15 26.22 18.99
CA ALA A 230 1.77 25.30 19.95
C ALA A 230 0.76 24.39 20.71
N PRO A 231 -0.39 24.88 21.22
CA PRO A 231 -1.40 24.01 21.83
C PRO A 231 -2.00 23.00 20.84
N ARG A 232 -2.19 23.41 19.58
CA ARG A 232 -2.65 22.50 18.52
C ARG A 232 -1.60 21.44 18.23
N ARG A 233 -0.31 21.82 18.12
CA ARG A 233 0.81 20.89 17.90
C ARG A 233 0.81 19.80 18.98
N ALA A 234 0.81 20.16 20.26
CA ALA A 234 0.84 19.20 21.35
C ALA A 234 -0.36 18.22 21.31
N PHE A 235 -1.57 18.75 21.07
CA PHE A 235 -2.77 17.91 20.90
C PHE A 235 -2.67 16.98 19.69
N ALA A 236 -2.15 17.50 18.57
CA ALA A 236 -2.01 16.76 17.32
C ALA A 236 -0.92 15.70 17.36
N GLU A 237 0.19 15.94 18.06
CA GLU A 237 1.24 14.94 18.28
C GLU A 237 0.70 13.75 19.08
N ALA A 238 -0.09 13.99 20.13
CA ALA A 238 -0.76 12.93 20.87
C ALA A 238 -1.79 12.16 20.01
N GLY A 239 -2.54 12.87 19.16
CA GLY A 239 -3.45 12.26 18.19
C GLY A 239 -2.74 11.40 17.15
N LEU A 240 -1.67 11.92 16.55
CA LEU A 240 -0.85 11.24 15.56
C LEU A 240 -0.19 9.99 16.16
N LYS A 241 0.34 10.07 17.39
CA LYS A 241 0.93 8.92 18.07
C LYS A 241 -0.08 7.76 18.20
N ARG A 242 -1.29 8.03 18.71
CA ARG A 242 -2.37 7.02 18.80
C ARG A 242 -2.79 6.50 17.42
N ALA A 243 -2.79 7.37 16.41
CA ALA A 243 -3.12 6.96 15.05
C ALA A 243 -2.04 6.04 14.46
N LEU A 244 -0.76 6.30 14.70
CA LEU A 244 0.36 5.43 14.29
C LEU A 244 0.29 4.06 14.99
N GLU A 245 0.01 4.05 16.30
CA GLU A 245 -0.14 2.81 17.09
C GLU A 245 -1.30 1.92 16.60
N SER A 246 -2.35 2.50 16.00
CA SER A 246 -3.49 1.75 15.45
C SER A 246 -3.38 1.45 13.95
N ALA A 247 -2.59 2.22 13.21
CA ALA A 247 -2.44 2.07 11.77
C ALA A 247 -1.26 1.17 11.37
N LEU A 248 -0.29 0.96 12.26
CA LEU A 248 0.91 0.18 11.97
C LEU A 248 1.05 -0.99 12.94
N TYR A 249 1.52 -2.11 12.42
CA TYR A 249 2.05 -3.20 13.21
C TYR A 249 3.40 -2.80 13.84
N SER A 250 3.82 -3.55 14.86
CA SER A 250 5.10 -3.34 15.56
C SER A 250 6.32 -3.45 14.64
N ASP A 251 6.20 -4.25 13.57
CA ASP A 251 7.21 -4.43 12.53
C ASP A 251 7.27 -3.29 11.49
N GLY A 252 6.42 -2.27 11.63
CA GLY A 252 6.37 -1.10 10.76
C GLY A 252 5.44 -1.24 9.55
N GLY A 253 4.81 -2.40 9.35
CA GLY A 253 3.84 -2.61 8.28
C GLY A 253 2.49 -1.93 8.55
N ILE A 254 1.81 -1.45 7.50
CA ILE A 254 0.48 -0.82 7.62
C ILE A 254 -0.65 -1.86 7.67
N VAL A 255 -1.66 -1.61 8.49
CA VAL A 255 -2.82 -2.51 8.70
C VAL A 255 -3.69 -2.75 7.46
N SER A 256 -3.68 -1.83 6.47
CA SER A 256 -4.33 -2.06 5.18
C SER A 256 -3.58 -3.10 4.34
N ARG A 257 -2.35 -3.45 4.75
CA ARG A 257 -1.41 -4.33 4.05
C ARG A 257 -1.02 -3.85 2.64
N SER A 258 -1.44 -2.64 2.25
CA SER A 258 -1.18 -2.03 0.95
C SER A 258 0.24 -1.44 0.88
N PRO A 259 1.07 -1.86 -0.08
CA PRO A 259 2.37 -1.23 -0.37
C PRO A 259 2.25 0.28 -0.65
N THR A 260 1.21 0.69 -1.39
CA THR A 260 0.96 2.10 -1.73
C THR A 260 0.67 2.95 -0.50
N ASP A 261 -0.14 2.43 0.43
CA ASP A 261 -0.45 3.14 1.67
C ASP A 261 0.78 3.27 2.57
N LEU A 262 1.63 2.24 2.61
CA LEU A 262 2.87 2.27 3.36
C LEU A 262 3.85 3.31 2.78
N LEU A 263 3.99 3.35 1.46
CA LEU A 263 4.80 4.35 0.75
C LEU A 263 4.32 5.78 1.06
N ARG A 264 3.00 6.01 1.00
CA ARG A 264 2.40 7.32 1.35
C ARG A 264 2.56 7.66 2.82
N THR A 265 2.62 6.67 3.70
CA THR A 265 2.93 6.88 5.12
C THR A 265 4.37 7.33 5.32
N VAL A 266 5.34 6.74 4.61
CA VAL A 266 6.74 7.20 4.61
C VAL A 266 6.85 8.64 4.11
N ASP A 267 6.17 8.97 3.01
CA ASP A 267 6.11 10.35 2.45
C ASP A 267 5.53 11.35 3.46
N LEU A 268 4.41 11.01 4.11
CA LEU A 268 3.79 11.83 5.16
C LEU A 268 4.78 12.14 6.29
N LEU A 269 5.40 11.12 6.87
CA LEU A 269 6.32 11.28 8.00
C LEU A 269 7.58 12.04 7.58
N GLY A 270 8.10 11.80 6.37
CA GLY A 270 9.19 12.57 5.78
C GLY A 270 8.87 14.06 5.65
N LEU A 271 7.67 14.39 5.14
CA LEU A 271 7.19 15.78 5.05
C LEU A 271 7.03 16.41 6.44
N LEU A 272 6.56 15.67 7.44
CA LEU A 272 6.51 16.18 8.82
C LEU A 272 7.91 16.53 9.35
N ASN A 273 8.92 15.68 9.14
CA ASN A 273 10.30 16.02 9.52
C ASN A 273 10.73 17.35 8.90
N THR A 274 10.44 17.56 7.61
CA THR A 274 10.78 18.83 6.94
C THR A 274 10.01 20.04 7.49
N ALA A 275 8.82 19.83 8.06
CA ALA A 275 8.05 20.87 8.74
C ALA A 275 8.65 21.23 10.10
N TYR A 276 9.13 20.25 10.87
CA TYR A 276 9.89 20.49 12.11
C TYR A 276 11.21 21.23 11.80
N ASP A 277 11.97 20.76 10.80
CA ASP A 277 13.21 21.39 10.36
C ASP A 277 13.00 22.86 9.98
N ALA A 278 11.93 23.16 9.23
CA ALA A 278 11.63 24.51 8.74
C ALA A 278 11.36 25.52 9.87
N VAL A 279 10.84 25.06 11.01
CA VAL A 279 10.65 25.90 12.22
C VAL A 279 11.77 25.73 13.25
N ARG A 280 12.82 24.96 12.92
CA ARG A 280 13.99 24.67 13.79
C ARG A 280 13.62 24.00 15.11
N GLU A 281 12.65 23.10 15.05
CA GLU A 281 12.20 22.29 16.19
C GLU A 281 12.68 20.86 16.01
N GLU A 282 12.95 20.16 17.12
CA GLU A 282 13.29 18.75 17.06
C GLU A 282 12.05 17.91 16.73
N THR A 283 12.20 16.95 15.82
CA THR A 283 11.13 16.01 15.50
C THR A 283 10.97 15.02 16.66
N PRO A 284 9.73 14.80 17.18
CA PRO A 284 9.48 13.81 18.22
C PRO A 284 9.97 12.41 17.85
N SER A 285 10.59 11.70 18.80
CA SER A 285 11.19 10.38 18.56
C SER A 285 10.19 9.35 18.03
N PHE A 286 8.93 9.41 18.46
CA PHE A 286 7.90 8.50 17.96
C PHE A 286 7.69 8.65 16.44
N ILE A 287 7.94 9.82 15.84
CA ILE A 287 7.86 10.00 14.37
C ILE A 287 9.08 9.39 13.71
N THR A 288 10.30 9.69 14.19
CA THR A 288 11.54 9.22 13.59
C THR A 288 11.74 7.71 13.72
N GLU A 289 11.43 7.13 14.87
CA GLU A 289 11.42 5.68 15.11
C GLU A 289 10.38 4.98 14.24
N THR A 290 9.21 5.61 14.04
CA THR A 290 8.16 5.06 13.15
C THR A 290 8.59 5.09 11.70
N LEU A 291 9.20 6.19 11.27
CA LEU A 291 9.71 6.31 9.91
C LEU A 291 10.77 5.23 9.64
N ALA A 292 11.70 4.99 10.58
CA ALA A 292 12.74 3.98 10.43
C ALA A 292 12.18 2.56 10.20
N ARG A 293 11.24 2.11 11.04
CA ARG A 293 10.62 0.78 10.88
C ARG A 293 9.74 0.66 9.64
N THR A 294 8.99 1.72 9.30
CA THR A 294 8.13 1.77 8.11
C THR A 294 8.96 1.68 6.83
N VAL A 295 10.13 2.34 6.78
CA VAL A 295 11.07 2.23 5.65
C VAL A 295 11.66 0.83 5.54
N ALA A 296 12.04 0.21 6.66
CA ALA A 296 12.53 -1.18 6.65
C ALA A 296 11.47 -2.15 6.11
N ALA A 297 10.22 -2.02 6.57
CA ALA A 297 9.08 -2.79 6.08
C ALA A 297 8.83 -2.57 4.58
N LEU A 298 8.81 -1.32 4.12
CA LEU A 298 8.63 -0.96 2.70
C LEU A 298 9.71 -1.59 1.82
N LEU A 299 10.99 -1.49 2.23
CA LEU A 299 12.10 -2.12 1.52
C LEU A 299 11.99 -3.66 1.52
N GLY A 300 11.40 -4.25 2.56
CA GLY A 300 11.15 -5.69 2.66
C GLY A 300 10.38 -6.27 1.48
N ILE A 301 9.47 -5.50 0.89
CA ILE A 301 8.60 -5.91 -0.23
C ILE A 301 9.05 -5.37 -1.60
N THR A 302 10.30 -4.94 -1.73
CA THR A 302 10.88 -4.52 -3.02
C THR A 302 11.41 -5.71 -3.82
N HIS A 303 11.23 -5.72 -5.13
CA HIS A 303 11.92 -6.64 -6.02
C HIS A 303 13.39 -6.25 -6.21
N GLY A 304 14.15 -7.05 -6.96
CA GLY A 304 15.55 -6.73 -7.26
C GLY A 304 15.71 -5.53 -8.19
N ASP A 305 14.66 -5.10 -8.90
CA ASP A 305 14.61 -3.81 -9.60
C ASP A 305 14.48 -2.61 -8.66
N GLY A 306 14.14 -2.83 -7.38
CA GLY A 306 13.85 -1.79 -6.39
C GLY A 306 12.40 -1.30 -6.38
N GLY A 307 11.55 -1.78 -7.29
CA GLY A 307 10.12 -1.49 -7.31
C GLY A 307 9.34 -2.34 -6.31
N LEU A 308 8.12 -1.95 -5.97
CA LEU A 308 7.29 -2.71 -5.01
C LEU A 308 6.61 -3.90 -5.69
N ALA A 309 6.36 -4.94 -4.90
CA ALA A 309 5.42 -6.01 -5.25
C ALA A 309 3.96 -5.52 -5.25
N SER A 310 3.09 -6.20 -5.99
CA SER A 310 1.78 -5.69 -6.40
C SER A 310 0.64 -6.28 -5.54
N TRP A 311 0.74 -6.08 -4.23
CA TRP A 311 -0.17 -6.67 -3.25
C TRP A 311 -1.33 -5.74 -2.87
N GLN A 312 -2.45 -6.33 -2.45
CA GLN A 312 -3.54 -5.64 -1.74
C GLN A 312 -4.01 -4.35 -2.43
N GLY A 313 -4.15 -4.43 -3.75
CA GLY A 313 -4.60 -3.34 -4.62
C GLY A 313 -3.51 -2.50 -5.25
N ALA A 314 -2.27 -2.56 -4.78
CA ALA A 314 -1.15 -1.87 -5.41
C ALA A 314 -0.86 -2.44 -6.81
N GLY A 315 -0.56 -1.56 -7.77
CA GLY A 315 0.13 -1.94 -9.01
C GLY A 315 1.64 -2.00 -8.79
N ALA A 316 2.38 -2.33 -9.84
CA ALA A 316 3.83 -2.40 -9.77
C ALA A 316 4.46 -1.00 -9.69
N THR A 317 4.63 -0.52 -8.46
CA THR A 317 5.25 0.79 -8.19
C THR A 317 6.70 0.79 -8.67
N GLU A 318 7.06 1.77 -9.48
CA GLU A 318 8.39 1.89 -10.07
C GLU A 318 9.48 2.15 -9.02
N ALA A 319 10.66 1.56 -9.23
CA ALA A 319 11.81 1.72 -8.36
C ALA A 319 12.19 3.19 -8.11
N ALA A 320 12.13 4.01 -9.16
CA ALA A 320 12.45 5.43 -9.06
C ALA A 320 11.52 6.17 -8.07
N GLN A 321 10.26 5.77 -7.96
CA GLN A 321 9.33 6.36 -6.99
C GLN A 321 9.65 5.94 -5.57
N VAL A 322 9.95 4.64 -5.37
CA VAL A 322 10.38 4.11 -4.06
C VAL A 322 11.65 4.81 -3.60
N GLU A 323 12.65 4.90 -4.48
CA GLU A 323 13.92 5.55 -4.21
C GLU A 323 13.73 7.02 -3.82
N ARG A 324 12.93 7.80 -4.57
CA ARG A 324 12.66 9.20 -4.24
C ARG A 324 12.11 9.36 -2.83
N VAL A 325 11.16 8.54 -2.42
CA VAL A 325 10.54 8.60 -1.09
C VAL A 325 11.50 8.14 0.01
N VAL A 326 12.23 7.03 -0.21
CA VAL A 326 13.20 6.51 0.76
C VAL A 326 14.35 7.50 0.96
N GLN A 327 14.91 8.06 -0.11
CA GLN A 327 15.98 9.06 -0.01
C GLN A 327 15.50 10.33 0.70
N ALA A 328 14.30 10.81 0.36
CA ALA A 328 13.69 11.98 1.01
C ALA A 328 13.43 11.76 2.52
N SER A 329 13.16 10.52 2.94
CA SER A 329 12.97 10.17 4.35
C SER A 329 14.24 10.34 5.19
N GLY A 330 15.43 10.27 4.56
CA GLY A 330 16.73 10.31 5.23
C GLY A 330 17.08 9.03 6.01
N VAL A 331 16.22 8.01 6.00
CA VAL A 331 16.47 6.74 6.70
C VAL A 331 17.42 5.85 5.90
N ARG A 332 18.41 5.29 6.59
CA ARG A 332 19.26 4.21 6.07
C ARG A 332 19.03 2.96 6.89
N THR A 333 18.45 1.93 6.28
CA THR A 333 18.13 0.66 6.94
C THR A 333 18.17 -0.49 5.94
N ARG A 334 18.19 -1.72 6.45
CA ARG A 334 18.11 -2.94 5.64
C ARG A 334 16.65 -3.32 5.38
N PRO A 335 16.34 -4.01 4.26
CA PRO A 335 15.02 -4.59 4.04
C PRO A 335 14.62 -5.53 5.17
N LEU A 336 13.41 -5.37 5.70
CA LEU A 336 12.85 -6.30 6.68
C LEU A 336 12.61 -7.66 6.02
N ARG A 337 13.31 -8.70 6.50
CA ARG A 337 13.22 -10.06 5.92
C ARG A 337 11.98 -10.83 6.36
N GLN A 338 11.52 -10.58 7.57
CA GLN A 338 10.40 -11.29 8.19
C GLN A 338 9.49 -10.29 8.88
N ALA A 339 8.46 -9.85 8.17
CA ALA A 339 7.39 -9.09 8.79
C ALA A 339 6.50 -10.07 9.56
N ARG A 340 6.34 -9.80 10.85
CA ARG A 340 5.75 -10.71 11.83
C ARG A 340 4.23 -10.68 11.77
N ASP A 341 3.67 -9.50 11.93
CA ASP A 341 2.22 -9.28 11.97
C ASP A 341 1.69 -8.73 10.64
N TRP A 342 2.53 -7.96 9.93
CA TRP A 342 2.19 -7.54 8.57
C TRP A 342 2.20 -8.72 7.59
N GLY A 343 2.99 -9.75 7.90
CA GLY A 343 2.94 -11.08 7.30
C GLY A 343 3.67 -11.27 5.99
N TYR A 344 4.28 -10.23 5.42
CA TYR A 344 5.13 -10.40 4.23
C TYR A 344 6.48 -11.01 4.59
N GLN A 345 6.93 -11.97 3.78
CA GLN A 345 8.24 -12.60 3.91
C GLN A 345 9.11 -12.26 2.71
N ARG A 346 10.40 -12.04 2.96
CA ARG A 346 11.42 -11.83 1.95
C ARG A 346 12.55 -12.84 2.14
N ILE A 347 12.78 -13.65 1.11
CA ILE A 347 13.98 -14.47 0.99
C ILE A 347 14.83 -13.90 -0.14
N ALA A 348 16.12 -13.69 0.12
CA ALA A 348 17.06 -13.24 -0.89
C ALA A 348 18.29 -14.15 -0.86
N ALA A 349 18.63 -14.76 -2.00
CA ALA A 349 19.80 -15.62 -2.17
C ALA A 349 20.38 -15.42 -3.57
N GLY A 350 21.69 -15.20 -3.68
CA GLY A 350 22.32 -14.79 -4.93
C GLY A 350 21.66 -13.54 -5.52
N ALA A 351 21.24 -13.62 -6.78
CA ALA A 351 20.47 -12.57 -7.44
C ALA A 351 18.95 -12.70 -7.22
N THR A 352 18.48 -13.81 -6.66
CA THR A 352 17.06 -14.14 -6.59
C THR A 352 16.41 -13.56 -5.33
N ILE A 353 15.27 -12.90 -5.51
CA ILE A 353 14.41 -12.40 -4.44
C ILE A 353 13.03 -13.03 -4.58
N LEU A 354 12.60 -13.68 -3.50
CA LEU A 354 11.27 -14.29 -3.34
C LEU A 354 10.50 -13.51 -2.26
N LEU A 355 9.34 -12.97 -2.64
CA LEU A 355 8.44 -12.23 -1.76
C LEU A 355 7.15 -13.02 -1.57
N VAL A 356 6.65 -13.15 -0.35
CA VAL A 356 5.49 -14.02 -0.06
C VAL A 356 4.46 -13.33 0.83
N ASP A 357 3.18 -13.41 0.46
CA ASP A 357 2.03 -12.98 1.28
C ASP A 357 1.65 -14.11 2.28
N ALA A 358 2.16 -14.01 3.50
CA ALA A 358 1.97 -15.02 4.55
C ALA A 358 1.08 -14.56 5.71
N ALA A 359 0.06 -13.73 5.45
CA ALA A 359 -0.94 -13.35 6.45
C ALA A 359 -2.37 -13.42 5.92
N PRO A 360 -3.37 -13.45 6.83
CA PRO A 360 -4.75 -13.21 6.45
C PRO A 360 -4.87 -11.88 5.67
N PRO A 361 -5.86 -11.75 4.79
CA PRO A 361 -6.09 -10.48 4.11
C PRO A 361 -6.38 -9.37 5.15
N PRO A 362 -6.23 -8.08 4.80
CA PRO A 362 -6.57 -6.99 5.72
C PRO A 362 -8.01 -7.13 6.21
N ALA A 363 -8.30 -6.67 7.43
CA ALA A 363 -9.66 -6.73 7.97
C ALA A 363 -10.65 -6.05 7.02
N THR A 364 -11.87 -6.57 6.93
CA THR A 364 -12.90 -6.28 5.92
C THR A 364 -13.10 -4.80 5.57
N ARG A 365 -12.87 -3.90 6.51
CA ARG A 365 -13.09 -2.45 6.36
C ARG A 365 -11.82 -1.59 6.40
N MET A 366 -10.64 -2.20 6.46
CA MET A 366 -9.36 -1.49 6.62
C MET A 366 -8.62 -1.28 5.29
N ALA A 367 -8.98 -1.99 4.23
CA ALA A 367 -8.41 -1.81 2.89
C ALA A 367 -9.52 -1.74 1.83
N GLY A 368 -9.59 -0.64 1.08
CA GLY A 368 -10.57 -0.45 0.00
C GLY A 368 -10.39 -1.47 -1.13
N ALA A 369 -9.15 -1.88 -1.41
CA ALA A 369 -8.78 -2.81 -2.47
C ALA A 369 -8.12 -4.10 -1.93
N GLY A 370 -8.47 -4.52 -0.71
CA GLY A 370 -7.96 -5.78 -0.13
C GLY A 370 -8.22 -6.98 -1.05
N CYS A 371 -7.26 -7.89 -1.15
CA CYS A 371 -7.21 -8.97 -2.13
C CYS A 371 -7.28 -10.36 -1.46
N ALA A 372 -7.74 -11.36 -2.21
CA ALA A 372 -7.75 -12.77 -1.81
C ALA A 372 -6.41 -13.46 -2.16
N SER A 373 -5.30 -12.84 -1.78
CA SER A 373 -3.92 -13.14 -2.20
C SER A 373 -3.12 -14.04 -1.25
N THR A 374 -3.70 -14.45 -0.12
CA THR A 374 -2.96 -15.23 0.90
C THR A 374 -2.27 -16.45 0.28
N GLY A 375 -0.97 -16.61 0.57
CA GLY A 375 -0.11 -17.67 0.04
C GLY A 375 0.49 -17.40 -1.34
N ALA A 376 0.15 -16.26 -1.97
CA ALA A 376 0.79 -15.85 -3.22
C ALA A 376 2.25 -15.44 -3.01
N PHE A 377 3.05 -15.57 -4.07
CA PHE A 377 4.43 -15.09 -4.10
C PHE A 377 4.75 -14.34 -5.39
N GLU A 378 5.75 -13.47 -5.32
CA GLU A 378 6.41 -12.87 -6.48
C GLU A 378 7.91 -13.21 -6.43
N LEU A 379 8.55 -13.33 -7.60
CA LEU A 379 9.94 -13.75 -7.78
C LEU A 379 10.65 -12.85 -8.78
N SER A 380 11.86 -12.39 -8.46
CA SER A 380 12.77 -11.73 -9.41
C SER A 380 14.18 -12.34 -9.36
N ASP A 381 14.89 -12.31 -10.49
CA ASP A 381 16.31 -12.64 -10.65
C ASP A 381 17.07 -11.38 -11.05
N GLY A 382 17.79 -10.79 -10.10
CA GLY A 382 18.33 -9.44 -10.27
C GLY A 382 17.21 -8.44 -10.53
N PRO A 383 17.36 -7.54 -11.52
CA PRO A 383 16.32 -6.56 -11.86
C PRO A 383 15.12 -7.18 -12.59
N ASP A 384 15.21 -8.42 -13.07
CA ASP A 384 14.17 -9.01 -13.92
C ASP A 384 13.14 -9.75 -13.07
N ARG A 385 11.87 -9.33 -13.16
CA ARG A 385 10.76 -10.02 -12.49
C ARG A 385 10.37 -11.25 -13.31
N LEU A 386 10.23 -12.41 -12.66
CA LEU A 386 9.79 -13.64 -13.30
C LEU A 386 8.32 -13.92 -13.03
N ILE A 387 8.00 -14.14 -11.75
CA ILE A 387 6.66 -14.45 -11.27
C ILE A 387 6.12 -13.22 -10.56
N VAL A 388 4.94 -12.78 -10.94
CA VAL A 388 4.28 -11.58 -10.41
C VAL A 388 2.87 -11.89 -9.94
N SER A 389 2.17 -10.90 -9.43
CA SER A 389 0.71 -10.84 -9.36
C SER A 389 0.20 -9.84 -10.40
N CYS A 390 -1.08 -9.91 -10.77
CA CYS A 390 -1.64 -8.97 -11.75
C CYS A 390 -1.61 -7.52 -11.23
N GLY A 391 -1.87 -7.32 -9.93
CA GLY A 391 -1.82 -6.01 -9.27
C GLY A 391 -2.93 -5.04 -9.67
N GLY A 392 -2.93 -3.84 -9.09
CA GLY A 392 -3.61 -2.67 -9.64
C GLY A 392 -5.11 -2.51 -9.32
N ALA A 393 -5.68 -3.28 -8.40
CA ALA A 393 -7.10 -3.13 -8.07
C ALA A 393 -7.47 -1.76 -7.44
N ASP A 394 -6.53 -1.08 -6.79
CA ASP A 394 -6.71 0.29 -6.27
C ASP A 394 -6.44 1.37 -7.34
N LEU A 395 -6.13 0.94 -8.57
CA LEU A 395 -5.80 1.80 -9.70
C LEU A 395 -6.97 2.02 -10.67
N ALA A 396 -8.20 1.65 -10.27
CA ALA A 396 -9.42 1.91 -11.02
C ALA A 396 -9.49 3.38 -11.51
N GLY A 397 -9.90 3.58 -12.77
CA GLY A 397 -9.84 4.87 -13.43
C GLY A 397 -10.02 4.76 -14.94
N ALA A 398 -9.35 5.63 -15.70
CA ALA A 398 -9.52 5.70 -17.15
C ALA A 398 -9.08 4.45 -17.91
N LEU A 399 -8.07 3.72 -17.40
CA LEU A 399 -7.48 2.55 -18.06
C LEU A 399 -7.82 1.23 -17.38
N ILE A 400 -8.36 1.27 -16.16
CA ILE A 400 -8.80 0.10 -15.39
C ILE A 400 -10.27 0.32 -15.05
N PRO A 401 -11.18 -0.31 -15.81
CA PRO A 401 -12.59 -0.38 -15.47
C PRO A 401 -12.83 -1.01 -14.09
N GLU A 402 -13.95 -0.66 -13.44
CA GLU A 402 -14.27 -1.13 -12.08
C GLU A 402 -14.44 -2.66 -12.02
N ASP A 403 -15.02 -3.28 -13.04
CA ASP A 403 -15.16 -4.73 -13.13
C ASP A 403 -13.80 -5.43 -13.23
N LEU A 404 -12.86 -4.88 -14.00
CA LEU A 404 -11.48 -5.35 -14.03
C LEU A 404 -10.81 -5.17 -12.65
N ALA A 405 -10.97 -4.01 -12.01
CA ALA A 405 -10.45 -3.76 -10.67
C ALA A 405 -10.95 -4.79 -9.64
N GLN A 406 -12.23 -5.17 -9.68
CA GLN A 406 -12.77 -6.24 -8.84
C GLN A 406 -12.16 -7.61 -9.18
N GLY A 407 -11.98 -7.92 -10.46
CA GLY A 407 -11.32 -9.15 -10.93
C GLY A 407 -9.87 -9.27 -10.42
N LEU A 408 -9.13 -8.17 -10.39
CA LEU A 408 -7.73 -8.12 -9.93
C LEU A 408 -7.56 -8.42 -8.44
N ARG A 409 -8.65 -8.41 -7.66
CA ARG A 409 -8.63 -8.75 -6.23
C ARG A 409 -8.78 -10.25 -5.97
N THR A 410 -9.23 -11.01 -6.97
CA THR A 410 -9.53 -12.43 -6.85
C THR A 410 -8.26 -13.27 -6.64
N THR A 411 -8.40 -14.47 -6.08
CA THR A 411 -7.27 -15.40 -5.93
C THR A 411 -6.72 -15.81 -7.30
N ALA A 412 -7.55 -15.79 -8.35
CA ALA A 412 -7.14 -16.08 -9.72
C ALA A 412 -6.21 -15.04 -10.35
N ALA A 413 -6.10 -13.83 -9.77
CA ALA A 413 -5.18 -12.77 -10.20
C ALA A 413 -3.83 -12.81 -9.47
N HIS A 414 -3.56 -13.87 -8.71
CA HIS A 414 -2.36 -14.01 -7.90
C HIS A 414 -1.70 -15.37 -8.12
N SER A 415 -0.37 -15.41 -7.96
CA SER A 415 0.43 -16.62 -8.17
C SER A 415 0.30 -17.61 -7.00
N THR A 416 -0.87 -18.25 -6.92
CA THR A 416 -1.28 -19.17 -5.84
C THR A 416 -2.30 -20.20 -6.34
N LEU A 417 -2.78 -21.06 -5.41
CA LEU A 417 -3.77 -22.09 -5.66
C LEU A 417 -5.20 -21.52 -5.62
N ILE A 418 -6.02 -21.89 -6.61
CA ILE A 418 -7.48 -21.82 -6.53
C ILE A 418 -8.10 -23.21 -6.44
N LEU A 419 -9.24 -23.31 -5.78
CA LEU A 419 -9.96 -24.58 -5.59
C LEU A 419 -11.42 -24.42 -5.99
N ASP A 420 -11.90 -25.27 -6.91
CA ASP A 420 -13.28 -25.29 -7.41
C ASP A 420 -13.76 -23.91 -7.92
N GLU A 421 -12.89 -23.19 -8.65
CA GLU A 421 -13.12 -21.81 -9.14
C GLU A 421 -13.54 -20.81 -8.04
N ARG A 422 -13.02 -21.00 -6.81
CA ARG A 422 -13.31 -20.10 -5.68
C ARG A 422 -12.07 -19.39 -5.14
N ASN A 423 -12.30 -18.14 -4.74
CA ASN A 423 -11.33 -17.36 -4.00
C ASN A 423 -11.09 -17.92 -2.60
N SER A 424 -9.84 -17.84 -2.12
CA SER A 424 -9.46 -18.16 -0.74
C SER A 424 -10.22 -17.29 0.27
N THR A 425 -10.49 -16.03 -0.10
CA THR A 425 -11.38 -15.10 0.60
C THR A 425 -12.41 -14.51 -0.34
N ALA A 426 -13.68 -14.51 0.06
CA ALA A 426 -14.75 -13.94 -0.74
C ALA A 426 -14.58 -12.43 -0.90
N ILE A 427 -14.92 -11.91 -2.07
CA ILE A 427 -15.06 -10.47 -2.34
C ILE A 427 -16.55 -10.22 -2.55
N LEU A 428 -17.11 -9.29 -1.78
CA LEU A 428 -18.53 -8.99 -1.80
C LEU A 428 -18.85 -7.91 -2.86
N PRO A 429 -20.11 -7.82 -3.33
CA PRO A 429 -20.49 -6.83 -4.35
C PRO A 429 -20.26 -5.37 -3.94
N ASP A 430 -20.20 -5.08 -2.64
CA ASP A 430 -19.89 -3.74 -2.11
C ASP A 430 -18.38 -3.46 -2.03
N GLY A 431 -17.55 -4.34 -2.58
CA GLY A 431 -16.09 -4.26 -2.57
C GLY A 431 -15.44 -4.64 -1.25
N THR A 432 -16.20 -5.12 -0.24
CA THR A 432 -15.60 -5.54 1.03
C THR A 432 -15.19 -7.02 1.02
N LEU A 433 -14.24 -7.40 1.88
CA LEU A 433 -13.83 -8.80 2.01
C LEU A 433 -14.81 -9.58 2.89
N GLY A 434 -15.35 -10.67 2.35
CA GLY A 434 -16.28 -11.56 3.01
C GLY A 434 -15.60 -12.73 3.74
N ARG A 435 -16.33 -13.84 3.84
CA ARG A 435 -15.83 -15.07 4.48
C ARG A 435 -14.65 -15.64 3.70
N GLY A 436 -13.60 -16.05 4.42
CA GLY A 436 -12.37 -16.50 3.80
C GLY A 436 -11.34 -16.98 4.80
N VAL A 437 -10.08 -16.72 4.49
CA VAL A 437 -8.95 -16.95 5.37
C VAL A 437 -9.13 -16.15 6.67
N THR A 438 -9.04 -16.84 7.80
CA THR A 438 -9.05 -16.24 9.14
C THR A 438 -7.78 -16.57 9.92
N GLU A 439 -7.12 -17.67 9.58
CA GLU A 439 -5.90 -18.13 10.21
C GLU A 439 -4.84 -18.45 9.15
N VAL A 440 -3.62 -17.98 9.38
CA VAL A 440 -2.44 -18.37 8.62
C VAL A 440 -1.38 -18.89 9.57
N GLU A 441 -0.92 -20.11 9.36
CA GLU A 441 0.28 -20.64 10.00
C GLU A 441 1.48 -20.36 9.09
N LEU A 442 2.52 -19.75 9.64
CA LEU A 442 3.80 -19.48 8.98
C LEU A 442 4.91 -20.21 9.74
N HIS A 443 5.77 -20.91 9.02
CA HIS A 443 6.95 -21.53 9.56
C HIS A 443 8.14 -21.25 8.64
N ARG A 444 9.14 -20.56 9.18
CA ARG A 444 10.38 -20.25 8.46
C ARG A 444 11.56 -20.96 9.09
N GLN A 445 12.43 -21.50 8.24
CA GLN A 445 13.67 -22.14 8.64
C GLN A 445 14.78 -21.77 7.66
N GLU A 446 15.95 -21.43 8.19
CA GLU A 446 17.18 -21.36 7.41
C GLU A 446 17.88 -22.73 7.50
N LEU A 447 18.15 -23.34 6.35
CA LEU A 447 18.75 -24.67 6.21
C LEU A 447 20.17 -24.53 5.66
N GLU A 448 20.98 -25.57 5.79
CA GLU A 448 22.34 -25.59 5.23
C GLU A 448 22.37 -25.38 3.71
N ASN A 449 21.32 -25.77 2.99
CA ASN A 449 21.23 -25.72 1.53
C ASN A 449 20.27 -24.65 0.99
N GLY A 450 19.64 -23.84 1.83
CA GLY A 450 18.66 -22.85 1.40
C GLY A 450 17.76 -22.32 2.51
N SER A 451 16.86 -21.41 2.17
CA SER A 451 15.80 -20.96 3.08
C SER A 451 14.48 -21.65 2.76
N ARG A 452 13.76 -22.11 3.79
CA ARG A 452 12.44 -22.74 3.67
C ARG A 452 11.38 -21.88 4.34
N ILE A 453 10.26 -21.70 3.65
CA ILE A 453 9.02 -21.11 4.18
C ILE A 453 7.88 -22.09 3.95
N GLU A 454 7.08 -22.33 4.98
CA GLU A 454 5.83 -23.08 4.91
C GLU A 454 4.70 -22.20 5.42
N ILE A 455 3.64 -22.09 4.62
CA ILE A 455 2.47 -21.26 4.86
C ILE A 455 1.25 -22.16 4.75
N SER A 456 0.30 -22.09 5.70
CA SER A 456 -0.99 -22.75 5.54
C SER A 456 -2.14 -21.88 5.97
N HIS A 457 -3.28 -21.99 5.30
CA HIS A 457 -4.45 -21.16 5.56
C HIS A 457 -5.77 -21.92 5.44
N ASP A 458 -6.79 -21.42 6.14
CA ASP A 458 -8.08 -22.09 6.30
C ASP A 458 -9.17 -21.65 5.29
N GLY A 459 -8.85 -20.79 4.33
CA GLY A 459 -9.83 -20.15 3.42
C GLY A 459 -10.77 -21.09 2.64
N TYR A 460 -10.39 -22.35 2.44
CA TYR A 460 -11.21 -23.38 1.78
C TYR A 460 -11.89 -24.35 2.76
N VAL A 461 -11.50 -24.37 4.04
CA VAL A 461 -11.94 -25.37 5.03
C VAL A 461 -13.45 -25.36 5.20
N ARG A 462 -14.05 -24.18 5.39
CA ARG A 462 -15.49 -24.07 5.66
C ARG A 462 -16.33 -24.48 4.46
N ARG A 463 -15.88 -24.19 3.24
CA ARG A 463 -16.67 -24.36 2.01
C ARG A 463 -16.40 -25.68 1.32
N LEU A 464 -15.18 -26.19 1.39
CA LEU A 464 -14.69 -27.32 0.60
C LEU A 464 -14.02 -28.41 1.43
N GLY A 465 -13.74 -28.16 2.71
CA GLY A 465 -13.13 -29.16 3.60
C GLY A 465 -11.62 -29.28 3.50
N TYR A 466 -10.93 -28.43 2.72
CA TYR A 466 -9.48 -28.46 2.58
C TYR A 466 -8.81 -27.25 3.24
N MET A 467 -7.70 -27.50 3.94
CA MET A 467 -6.70 -26.49 4.28
C MET A 467 -5.67 -26.45 3.15
N HIS A 468 -5.31 -25.26 2.69
CA HIS A 468 -4.24 -25.10 1.71
C HIS A 468 -2.92 -24.88 2.46
N ARG A 469 -1.88 -25.62 2.08
CA ARG A 469 -0.52 -25.45 2.59
C ARG A 469 0.45 -25.35 1.43
N ARG A 470 1.30 -24.34 1.45
CA ARG A 470 2.37 -24.10 0.49
C ARG A 470 3.73 -24.17 1.18
N LEU A 471 4.64 -24.95 0.63
CA LEU A 471 6.05 -24.95 0.98
C LEU A 471 6.82 -24.27 -0.15
N LEU A 472 7.77 -23.40 0.19
CA LEU A 472 8.72 -22.76 -0.72
C LEU A 472 10.13 -22.97 -0.18
N LEU A 473 11.06 -23.34 -1.04
CA LEU A 473 12.48 -23.45 -0.73
C LEU A 473 13.28 -22.71 -1.80
N LEU A 474 14.19 -21.83 -1.37
CA LEU A 474 15.15 -21.14 -2.23
C LEU A 474 16.56 -21.62 -1.87
N SER A 475 17.32 -22.11 -2.84
CA SER A 475 18.71 -22.51 -2.64
C SER A 475 19.61 -21.33 -2.29
N ASN A 476 20.72 -21.58 -1.57
CA ASN A 476 21.67 -20.54 -1.16
C ASN A 476 22.31 -19.78 -2.32
N ASP A 477 22.47 -20.42 -3.48
CA ASP A 477 23.00 -19.78 -4.69
C ASP A 477 21.93 -19.00 -5.49
N GLY A 478 20.67 -19.08 -5.07
CA GLY A 478 19.54 -18.44 -5.72
C GLY A 478 19.08 -19.08 -7.02
N LYS A 479 19.63 -20.23 -7.42
CA LYS A 479 19.38 -20.84 -8.74
C LYS A 479 18.25 -21.87 -8.77
N ASP A 480 17.72 -22.27 -7.62
CA ASP A 480 16.70 -23.31 -7.50
C ASP A 480 15.60 -22.84 -6.52
N VAL A 481 14.38 -22.70 -7.04
CA VAL A 481 13.16 -22.45 -6.25
C VAL A 481 12.27 -23.67 -6.37
N ARG A 482 12.02 -24.34 -5.25
CA ARG A 482 11.10 -25.48 -5.16
C ARG A 482 9.84 -25.06 -4.44
N GLY A 483 8.71 -25.49 -4.93
CA GLY A 483 7.45 -25.34 -4.23
C GLY A 483 6.66 -26.63 -4.16
N GLU A 484 5.83 -26.73 -3.14
CA GLU A 484 4.89 -27.82 -2.98
C GLU A 484 3.58 -27.25 -2.44
N ASP A 485 2.50 -27.43 -3.21
CA ASP A 485 1.15 -27.01 -2.85
C ASP A 485 0.32 -28.23 -2.45
N MET A 486 -0.18 -28.21 -1.21
CA MET A 486 -0.89 -29.29 -0.55
C MET A 486 -2.31 -28.87 -0.20
N LEU A 487 -3.26 -29.74 -0.48
CA LEU A 487 -4.65 -29.63 -0.03
C LEU A 487 -4.90 -30.71 1.02
N LEU A 488 -4.93 -30.29 2.29
CA LEU A 488 -5.03 -31.18 3.44
C LEU A 488 -6.48 -31.28 3.92
N PRO A 489 -7.06 -32.49 4.06
CA PRO A 489 -8.38 -32.70 4.63
C PRO A 489 -8.53 -32.10 6.04
N ALA A 490 -9.47 -31.18 6.21
CA ALA A 490 -9.81 -30.61 7.51
C ALA A 490 -11.00 -31.38 8.13
N GLN A 491 -10.73 -32.13 9.20
CA GLN A 491 -11.68 -33.08 9.81
C GLN A 491 -12.94 -32.45 10.43
N ARG A 492 -13.05 -31.11 10.50
CA ARG A 492 -13.95 -30.44 11.47
C ARG A 492 -15.19 -29.74 10.91
N ARG A 493 -15.40 -29.64 9.59
CA ARG A 493 -16.55 -28.83 9.07
C ARG A 493 -17.30 -29.46 7.91
N ARG A 494 -16.61 -29.84 6.85
CA ARG A 494 -17.19 -30.45 5.65
C ARG A 494 -16.30 -31.60 5.24
N LYS A 495 -16.89 -32.75 4.89
CA LYS A 495 -16.11 -33.85 4.33
C LYS A 495 -15.55 -33.41 2.97
N PRO A 496 -14.24 -33.49 2.75
CA PRO A 496 -13.67 -33.19 1.45
C PRO A 496 -14.22 -34.15 0.39
N ALA A 497 -14.45 -33.62 -0.81
CA ALA A 497 -14.86 -34.36 -1.99
C ALA A 497 -13.81 -34.17 -3.08
N ALA A 498 -13.86 -35.01 -4.12
CA ALA A 498 -13.06 -34.79 -5.32
C ALA A 498 -13.43 -33.44 -5.96
N VAL A 499 -12.49 -32.52 -6.08
CA VAL A 499 -12.71 -31.17 -6.65
C VAL A 499 -11.52 -30.73 -7.49
N PRO A 500 -11.73 -30.01 -8.60
CA PRO A 500 -10.63 -29.48 -9.39
C PRO A 500 -9.92 -28.35 -8.65
N PHE A 501 -8.61 -28.25 -8.84
CA PHE A 501 -7.81 -27.12 -8.41
C PHE A 501 -6.83 -26.69 -9.50
N VAL A 502 -6.42 -25.44 -9.43
CA VAL A 502 -5.48 -24.84 -10.38
C VAL A 502 -4.42 -24.06 -9.62
N LEU A 503 -3.16 -24.31 -9.94
CA LEU A 503 -2.04 -23.44 -9.57
C LEU A 503 -1.77 -22.46 -10.69
N ARG A 504 -1.71 -21.17 -10.36
CA ARG A 504 -1.37 -20.10 -11.30
C ARG A 504 -0.01 -19.51 -10.96
N PHE A 505 0.74 -19.18 -11.99
CA PHE A 505 1.98 -18.42 -11.90
C PHE A 505 1.95 -17.34 -12.99
N HIS A 506 1.61 -16.12 -12.62
CA HIS A 506 1.58 -15.00 -13.56
C HIS A 506 3.00 -14.59 -13.90
N LEU A 507 3.31 -14.50 -15.19
CA LEU A 507 4.61 -14.12 -15.68
C LEU A 507 4.67 -12.60 -15.86
N ALA A 508 5.83 -12.00 -15.60
CA ALA A 508 6.04 -10.61 -15.93
C ALA A 508 5.93 -10.38 -17.46
N PRO A 509 5.53 -9.19 -17.93
CA PRO A 509 5.25 -8.95 -19.35
C PRO A 509 6.40 -9.23 -20.32
N HIS A 510 7.64 -9.17 -19.85
CA HIS A 510 8.86 -9.37 -20.65
C HIS A 510 9.36 -10.84 -20.61
N VAL A 511 8.59 -11.75 -20.02
CA VAL A 511 8.94 -13.17 -19.93
C VAL A 511 8.22 -13.94 -21.04
N ASP A 512 9.00 -14.47 -21.97
CA ASP A 512 8.53 -15.40 -22.98
C ASP A 512 8.47 -16.83 -22.40
N ALA A 513 7.36 -17.53 -22.62
CA ALA A 513 7.19 -18.90 -22.16
C ALA A 513 6.89 -19.87 -23.32
N SER A 514 7.53 -21.04 -23.27
CA SER A 514 7.28 -22.14 -24.23
C SER A 514 7.17 -23.47 -23.51
N LEU A 515 6.16 -24.26 -23.84
CA LEU A 515 5.96 -25.59 -23.25
C LEU A 515 7.00 -26.59 -23.76
N THR A 516 7.41 -27.50 -22.88
CA THR A 516 8.13 -28.71 -23.27
C THR A 516 7.17 -29.72 -23.91
N ALA A 517 7.70 -30.63 -24.73
CA ALA A 517 6.90 -31.58 -25.50
C ALA A 517 6.06 -32.56 -24.64
N ASP A 518 6.45 -32.79 -23.39
CA ASP A 518 5.75 -33.64 -22.42
C ASP A 518 4.63 -32.91 -21.65
N GLU A 519 4.41 -31.61 -21.91
CA GLU A 519 3.43 -30.76 -21.19
C GLU A 519 3.57 -30.80 -19.65
N GLN A 520 4.79 -31.06 -19.14
CA GLN A 520 5.10 -31.06 -17.70
C GLN A 520 6.07 -29.94 -17.31
N GLY A 521 6.36 -29.01 -18.23
CA GLY A 521 7.31 -27.94 -18.00
C GLY A 521 7.27 -26.85 -19.06
N ALA A 522 7.94 -25.76 -18.73
CA ALA A 522 8.08 -24.61 -19.61
C ALA A 522 9.49 -24.04 -19.52
N LEU A 523 9.99 -23.55 -20.65
CA LEU A 523 11.18 -22.69 -20.71
C LEU A 523 10.71 -21.24 -20.65
N LEU A 524 11.27 -20.49 -19.70
CA LEU A 524 11.00 -19.09 -19.43
C LEU A 524 12.23 -18.28 -19.82
N ARG A 525 12.13 -17.55 -20.92
CA ARG A 525 13.19 -16.68 -21.43
C ARG A 525 12.89 -15.25 -21.00
N ILE A 526 13.88 -14.65 -20.37
CA ILE A 526 13.93 -13.21 -20.08
C ILE A 526 14.83 -12.61 -21.16
N ASP A 527 14.36 -11.59 -21.89
CA ASP A 527 14.98 -11.03 -23.12
C ASP A 527 16.52 -11.14 -23.18
N MET A 528 17.22 -10.59 -22.18
CA MET A 528 18.69 -10.50 -22.11
C MET A 528 19.29 -11.19 -20.88
N ALA A 529 18.49 -11.95 -20.12
CA ALA A 529 18.90 -12.51 -18.84
C ALA A 529 18.91 -14.04 -18.83
N ALA A 530 18.86 -14.63 -17.63
CA ALA A 530 18.95 -16.06 -17.46
C ALA A 530 17.73 -16.79 -18.03
N LEU A 531 17.97 -17.99 -18.58
CA LEU A 531 16.92 -18.93 -18.90
C LEU A 531 16.47 -19.64 -17.64
N TRP A 532 15.17 -19.66 -17.37
CA TRP A 532 14.59 -20.43 -16.27
C TRP A 532 13.76 -21.58 -16.80
N GLN A 533 13.82 -22.73 -16.14
CA GLN A 533 13.00 -23.89 -16.44
C GLN A 533 11.97 -24.10 -15.33
N PHE A 534 10.69 -24.11 -15.69
CA PHE A 534 9.61 -24.56 -14.84
C PHE A 534 9.33 -26.06 -15.08
N ARG A 535 9.12 -26.83 -14.01
CA ARG A 535 8.66 -28.22 -14.06
C ARG A 535 7.59 -28.45 -13.00
N CYS A 536 6.52 -29.16 -13.35
CA CYS A 536 5.57 -29.71 -12.38
C CYS A 536 5.77 -31.23 -12.27
N GLY A 537 5.57 -31.77 -11.06
CA GLY A 537 5.67 -33.22 -10.82
C GLY A 537 4.41 -34.00 -11.20
N ALA A 538 3.27 -33.32 -11.33
CA ALA A 538 1.98 -33.86 -11.71
C ALA A 538 1.04 -32.76 -12.19
N GLY A 539 -0.13 -33.16 -12.71
CA GLY A 539 -1.13 -32.24 -13.28
C GLY A 539 -0.87 -31.96 -14.75
N LYS A 540 -1.75 -31.16 -15.36
CA LYS A 540 -1.58 -30.69 -16.75
C LYS A 540 -1.09 -29.25 -16.73
N LEU A 541 0.09 -29.00 -17.30
CA LEU A 541 0.60 -27.65 -17.49
C LEU A 541 0.12 -27.06 -18.81
N SER A 542 -0.30 -25.80 -18.77
CA SER A 542 -0.62 -24.99 -19.94
C SER A 542 -0.12 -23.56 -19.77
N ILE A 543 -0.07 -22.81 -20.88
CA ILE A 543 0.23 -21.39 -20.89
C ILE A 543 -1.04 -20.66 -21.31
N GLU A 544 -1.51 -19.76 -20.46
CA GLU A 544 -2.73 -18.97 -20.70
C GLU A 544 -2.40 -17.47 -20.77
N ASP A 545 -3.35 -16.69 -21.32
CA ASP A 545 -3.26 -15.24 -21.30
C ASP A 545 -3.40 -14.71 -19.87
N SER A 546 -2.68 -13.62 -19.60
CA SER A 546 -2.75 -12.91 -18.34
C SER A 546 -2.53 -11.42 -18.55
N LEU A 547 -2.46 -10.68 -17.46
CA LEU A 547 -2.12 -9.27 -17.48
C LEU A 547 -1.31 -8.88 -16.26
N TRP A 548 -0.63 -7.75 -16.37
CA TRP A 548 0.10 -7.12 -15.29
C TRP A 548 -0.14 -5.61 -15.31
N VAL A 549 -0.43 -5.02 -14.17
CA VAL A 549 -0.74 -3.60 -14.05
C VAL A 549 0.45 -2.83 -13.50
N ASP A 550 0.92 -1.84 -14.26
CA ASP A 550 2.00 -0.96 -13.83
C ASP A 550 1.56 0.03 -12.73
N GLY A 551 2.52 0.77 -12.15
CA GLY A 551 2.26 1.75 -11.11
C GLY A 551 1.36 2.93 -11.54
N GLU A 552 1.20 3.16 -12.85
CA GLU A 552 0.35 4.20 -13.43
C GLU A 552 -1.08 3.72 -13.72
N GLY A 553 -1.37 2.44 -13.42
CA GLY A 553 -2.67 1.84 -13.68
C GLY A 553 -2.87 1.49 -15.15
N ARG A 554 -1.81 1.15 -15.89
CA ARG A 554 -1.93 0.63 -17.25
C ARG A 554 -1.85 -0.90 -17.23
N PRO A 555 -2.84 -1.60 -17.81
CA PRO A 555 -2.74 -3.04 -18.00
C PRO A 555 -1.82 -3.35 -19.19
N HIS A 556 -0.88 -4.26 -18.96
CA HIS A 556 0.00 -4.84 -19.96
C HIS A 556 -0.38 -6.30 -20.16
N ALA A 557 -0.49 -6.75 -21.41
CA ALA A 557 -0.70 -8.17 -21.69
C ALA A 557 0.50 -8.98 -21.22
N SER A 558 0.25 -10.14 -20.63
CA SER A 558 1.29 -11.09 -20.22
C SER A 558 0.79 -12.52 -20.38
N LYS A 559 1.57 -13.48 -19.88
CA LYS A 559 1.21 -14.90 -19.86
C LYS A 559 1.21 -15.42 -18.44
N GLN A 560 0.62 -16.58 -18.23
CA GLN A 560 0.70 -17.30 -16.96
C GLN A 560 0.89 -18.79 -17.22
N LEU A 561 1.61 -19.44 -16.31
CA LEU A 561 1.64 -20.90 -16.23
C LEU A 561 0.45 -21.38 -15.40
N VAL A 562 -0.28 -22.36 -15.93
CA VAL A 562 -1.49 -22.91 -15.30
C VAL A 562 -1.33 -24.41 -15.17
N VAL A 563 -1.30 -24.91 -13.93
CA VAL A 563 -1.25 -26.34 -13.62
C VAL A 563 -2.58 -26.78 -13.07
N SER A 564 -3.32 -27.57 -13.84
CA SER A 564 -4.64 -28.12 -13.45
C SER A 564 -4.51 -29.53 -12.91
N ALA A 565 -5.20 -29.82 -11.80
CA ALA A 565 -5.23 -31.13 -11.16
C ALA A 565 -6.52 -31.34 -10.35
N MET A 566 -6.68 -32.55 -9.80
CA MET A 566 -7.81 -32.93 -8.95
C MET A 566 -7.35 -33.14 -7.52
N ALA A 567 -8.11 -32.60 -6.56
CA ALA A 567 -7.91 -32.86 -5.15
C ALA A 567 -8.82 -34.02 -4.72
N GLU A 568 -8.24 -35.16 -4.37
CA GLU A 568 -8.98 -36.32 -3.88
C GLU A 568 -9.41 -36.16 -2.41
N PRO A 569 -10.45 -36.87 -1.93
CA PRO A 569 -10.94 -36.76 -0.54
C PRO A 569 -9.86 -36.99 0.54
N GLY A 570 -8.82 -37.76 0.24
CA GLY A 570 -7.67 -38.00 1.11
C GLY A 570 -6.64 -36.87 1.16
N GLY A 571 -6.83 -35.83 0.34
CA GLY A 571 -5.88 -34.75 0.11
C GLY A 571 -5.10 -34.94 -1.19
N ASN A 572 -4.32 -33.91 -1.53
CA ASN A 572 -3.42 -33.94 -2.68
C ASN A 572 -2.16 -33.13 -2.39
N SER A 573 -1.05 -33.48 -3.04
CA SER A 573 0.17 -32.67 -3.06
C SER A 573 0.67 -32.53 -4.50
N LEU A 574 1.11 -31.33 -4.87
CA LEU A 574 1.67 -31.02 -6.18
C LEU A 574 2.98 -30.24 -6.00
N GLY A 575 4.09 -30.92 -6.31
CA GLY A 575 5.43 -30.32 -6.33
C GLY A 575 5.75 -29.65 -7.66
N TRP A 576 6.45 -28.52 -7.61
CA TRP A 576 6.95 -27.78 -8.76
C TRP A 576 8.35 -27.21 -8.52
N LEU A 577 9.07 -26.93 -9.60
CA LEU A 577 10.46 -26.46 -9.60
C LEU A 577 10.61 -25.32 -10.61
N LEU A 578 11.26 -24.24 -10.19
CA LEU A 578 11.85 -23.22 -11.04
C LEU A 578 13.37 -23.29 -10.88
N LYS A 579 14.07 -23.61 -11.97
CA LYS A 579 15.53 -23.75 -11.97
C LYS A 579 16.17 -22.85 -13.00
N ARG A 580 17.16 -22.07 -12.58
CA ARG A 580 18.00 -21.27 -13.49
C ARG A 580 18.93 -22.20 -14.27
N VAL A 581 18.94 -22.05 -15.59
CA VAL A 581 19.82 -22.77 -16.51
C VAL A 581 21.08 -21.92 -16.72
N GLY A 582 22.25 -22.46 -16.39
CA GLY A 582 23.54 -21.75 -16.44
C GLY A 582 24.31 -21.87 -15.14
#